data_AF-A0A380BGI8-F1
#
_entry.id   AF-A0A380BGI8-F1
#
_cell.length_a   1.000
_cell.length_b   1.000
_cell.length_c   1.000
_cell.angle_alpha   90.00
_cell.angle_beta   90.00
_cell.angle_gamma   90.00
#
_symmetry.space_group_name_H-M   'P 1'
#
loop_
_entity.id
_entity.type
_entity.pdbx_description
1 polymer ?
#
loop_
_entity_poly.entity_id
_entity_poly.type
_entity_poly.pdbx_seq_one_letter_code
_entity_poly.pdbx_strand_id
1 'polypeptide(L)'
;MTTAPVILNIIFGKKPHIIRKNRNSVAVISGSETKEQLEGLGHDIFDYFGLGCRSVSKILIPKGYDVAHLFEGIASFEAIQHHHKYVNNYDYNKSLYLINRDKHYDNGFVLLKQDTRTASPLAVVFYEEYDNIADAENYLNKHAEQIQCVTSALDLQVNLPLFALGGSQCPALDDYADGVNTLEFLFANA
;
A
#
# COMPACT_ATOMS: atom_id res chain seq x y z
N MET A 1 -30.91 3.21 7.73
CA MET A 1 -30.30 2.39 6.66
C MET A 1 -28.99 1.85 7.19
N THR A 2 -28.98 0.63 7.71
CA THR A 2 -27.79 0.01 8.30
C THR A 2 -26.93 -0.51 7.15
N THR A 3 -25.72 0.03 6.99
CA THR A 3 -24.78 -0.36 5.94
C THR A 3 -24.42 -1.85 6.06
N ALA A 4 -24.34 -2.55 4.93
CA ALA A 4 -23.96 -3.98 4.82
C ALA A 4 -22.88 -4.49 5.82
N PRO A 5 -21.78 -3.77 6.15
CA PRO A 5 -20.80 -4.22 7.14
C PRO A 5 -21.36 -4.45 8.56
N VAL A 6 -22.45 -3.78 8.95
CA VAL A 6 -23.04 -3.91 10.30
C VAL A 6 -23.81 -5.24 10.44
N ILE A 7 -24.43 -5.72 9.37
CA ILE A 7 -25.22 -6.97 9.39
C ILE A 7 -24.30 -8.19 9.54
N LEU A 8 -23.14 -8.18 8.88
CA LEU A 8 -22.17 -9.27 8.96
C LEU A 8 -21.65 -9.46 10.40
N ASN A 9 -21.38 -8.36 11.09
CA ASN A 9 -20.85 -8.40 12.47
C ASN A 9 -21.92 -8.85 13.49
N ILE A 10 -23.18 -8.48 13.30
CA ILE A 10 -24.29 -8.90 14.20
C ILE A 10 -24.58 -10.40 14.11
N ILE A 11 -24.48 -10.99 12.91
CA ILE A 11 -24.80 -12.41 12.68
C ILE A 11 -23.59 -13.32 12.91
N PHE A 12 -22.37 -12.88 12.57
CA PHE A 12 -21.16 -13.71 12.65
C PHE A 12 -20.17 -13.30 13.73
N GLY A 13 -20.33 -12.15 14.40
CA GLY A 13 -19.37 -11.64 15.39
C GLY A 13 -19.23 -12.50 16.64
N LYS A 14 -20.20 -13.37 16.95
CA LYS A 14 -20.13 -14.34 18.06
C LYS A 14 -19.44 -15.65 17.68
N LYS A 15 -19.19 -15.89 16.39
CA LYS A 15 -18.47 -17.07 15.91
C LYS A 15 -17.02 -16.69 15.59
N PRO A 16 -16.05 -17.61 15.80
CA PRO A 16 -14.72 -17.43 15.24
C PRO A 16 -14.86 -17.17 13.73
N HIS A 17 -14.36 -16.04 13.24
CA HIS A 17 -14.47 -15.65 11.83
C HIS A 17 -13.09 -15.28 11.27
N ILE A 18 -12.81 -15.78 10.06
CA ILE A 18 -11.56 -15.55 9.32
C ILE A 18 -11.66 -14.29 8.44
N ILE A 19 -12.87 -13.75 8.23
CA ILE A 19 -13.07 -12.58 7.34
C ILE A 19 -12.53 -11.31 8.03
N ARG A 20 -11.43 -10.81 7.46
CA ARG A 20 -10.62 -9.70 7.98
C ARG A 20 -11.10 -8.31 7.57
N LYS A 21 -10.57 -7.28 8.26
CA LYS A 21 -10.63 -5.87 7.85
C LYS A 21 -9.69 -5.61 6.67
N ASN A 22 -9.96 -4.56 5.90
CA ASN A 22 -9.11 -4.18 4.77
C ASN A 22 -7.78 -3.60 5.28
N ARG A 23 -6.66 -4.20 4.88
CA ARG A 23 -5.29 -3.76 5.20
C ARG A 23 -4.54 -3.53 3.88
N ASN A 24 -3.59 -2.59 3.91
CA ASN A 24 -2.82 -2.19 2.74
C ASN A 24 -1.33 -2.14 3.06
N SER A 25 -0.48 -2.23 2.04
CA SER A 25 0.96 -2.09 2.22
C SER A 25 1.43 -0.65 2.11
N VAL A 26 2.49 -0.35 2.85
CA VAL A 26 3.14 0.96 2.91
C VAL A 26 4.61 0.82 2.57
N ALA A 27 5.12 1.67 1.68
CA ALA A 27 6.56 1.77 1.47
C ALA A 27 7.14 2.94 2.27
N VAL A 28 8.39 2.81 2.71
CA VAL A 28 9.18 3.92 3.26
C VAL A 28 10.43 4.07 2.41
N ILE A 29 10.63 5.27 1.87
CA ILE A 29 11.80 5.61 1.07
C ILE A 29 12.54 6.80 1.71
N SER A 30 13.84 6.88 1.47
CA SER A 30 14.82 7.77 2.10
C SER A 30 15.29 8.90 1.20
N GLY A 31 15.05 8.83 -0.12
CA GLY A 31 15.65 9.75 -1.09
C GLY A 31 16.95 9.23 -1.69
N SER A 32 17.55 8.19 -1.11
CA SER A 32 18.86 7.66 -1.52
C SER A 32 18.79 6.30 -2.21
N GLU A 33 17.58 5.85 -2.55
CA GLU A 33 17.33 4.58 -3.24
C GLU A 33 18.03 4.53 -4.60
N THR A 34 18.54 3.35 -4.97
CA THR A 34 19.03 3.10 -6.33
C THR A 34 17.88 2.91 -7.30
N LYS A 35 18.19 2.96 -8.61
CA LYS A 35 17.20 2.71 -9.66
C LYS A 35 16.55 1.33 -9.51
N GLU A 36 17.34 0.30 -9.22
CA GLU A 36 16.86 -1.08 -9.06
C GLU A 36 15.93 -1.22 -7.86
N GLN A 37 16.20 -0.47 -6.78
CA GLN A 37 15.34 -0.44 -5.60
C GLN A 37 13.99 0.24 -5.89
N LEU A 38 13.99 1.34 -6.64
CA LEU A 38 12.76 1.99 -7.06
C LEU A 38 11.97 1.17 -8.11
N GLU A 39 12.66 0.43 -8.98
CA GLU A 39 12.03 -0.52 -9.87
C GLU A 39 11.37 -1.66 -9.07
N GLY A 40 12.01 -2.14 -8.00
CA GLY A 40 11.41 -3.04 -7.02
C GLY A 40 10.14 -2.46 -6.38
N LEU A 41 10.16 -1.19 -5.97
CA LEU A 41 8.96 -0.50 -5.49
C LEU A 41 7.86 -0.45 -6.57
N GLY A 42 8.24 -0.31 -7.84
CA GLY A 42 7.32 -0.43 -8.96
C GLY A 42 6.57 -1.77 -8.96
N HIS A 43 7.25 -2.90 -8.76
CA HIS A 43 6.60 -4.20 -8.60
C HIS A 43 5.62 -4.23 -7.43
N ASP A 44 6.02 -3.68 -6.28
CA ASP A 44 5.14 -3.60 -5.11
C ASP A 44 3.85 -2.79 -5.39
N ILE A 45 3.90 -1.79 -6.27
CA ILE A 45 2.75 -0.95 -6.64
C ILE A 45 1.90 -1.59 -7.74
N PHE A 46 2.53 -2.05 -8.81
CA PHE A 46 1.86 -2.36 -10.08
C PHE A 46 1.59 -3.85 -10.31
N ASP A 47 2.29 -4.76 -9.61
CA ASP A 47 1.99 -6.18 -9.74
C ASP A 47 0.55 -6.45 -9.30
N TYR A 48 -0.12 -7.34 -10.05
CA TYR A 48 -1.56 -7.58 -9.93
C TYR A 48 -2.41 -6.31 -10.08
N PHE A 49 -1.89 -5.32 -10.83
CA PHE A 49 -2.52 -4.03 -11.11
C PHE A 49 -2.79 -3.17 -9.87
N GLY A 50 -2.15 -3.45 -8.74
CA GLY A 50 -2.41 -2.74 -7.48
C GLY A 50 -3.69 -3.17 -6.74
N LEU A 51 -4.27 -4.32 -7.11
CA LEU A 51 -5.53 -4.82 -6.52
C LEU A 51 -5.34 -5.61 -5.21
N GLY A 52 -4.10 -5.90 -4.82
CA GLY A 52 -3.79 -6.74 -3.66
C GLY A 52 -3.70 -5.96 -2.35
N CYS A 53 -4.01 -6.61 -1.22
CA CYS A 53 -3.72 -6.07 0.13
C CYS A 53 -2.21 -5.89 0.39
N ARG A 54 -1.38 -6.57 -0.42
CA ARG A 54 0.08 -6.48 -0.43
C ARG A 54 0.61 -5.46 -1.44
N SER A 55 -0.27 -4.89 -2.28
CA SER A 55 0.13 -3.81 -3.17
C SER A 55 0.35 -2.54 -2.36
N VAL A 56 1.44 -1.83 -2.63
CA VAL A 56 1.77 -0.58 -1.97
C VAL A 56 0.80 0.50 -2.44
N SER A 57 0.03 1.02 -1.49
CA SER A 57 -0.97 2.08 -1.74
C SER A 57 -0.61 3.40 -1.06
N LYS A 58 0.40 3.39 -0.19
CA LYS A 58 0.95 4.59 0.45
C LYS A 58 2.47 4.52 0.52
N ILE A 59 3.13 5.66 0.33
CA ILE A 59 4.57 5.83 0.47
C ILE A 59 4.86 6.92 1.51
N LEU A 60 5.74 6.64 2.47
CA LEU A 60 6.32 7.65 3.34
C LEU A 60 7.62 8.15 2.72
N ILE A 61 7.73 9.46 2.51
CA ILE A 61 8.88 10.12 1.87
C ILE A 61 9.49 11.16 2.81
N PRO A 62 10.80 11.46 2.77
CA PRO A 62 11.35 12.53 3.58
C PRO A 62 10.84 13.90 3.08
N LYS A 63 10.80 14.91 3.95
CA LYS A 63 10.49 16.28 3.52
C LYS A 63 11.43 16.76 2.41
N GLY A 64 10.84 17.35 1.38
CA GLY A 64 11.61 17.85 0.23
C GLY A 64 12.11 16.75 -0.73
N TYR A 65 11.53 15.54 -0.66
CA TYR A 65 11.83 14.46 -1.59
C TYR A 65 11.57 14.86 -3.05
N ASP A 66 12.49 14.50 -3.94
CA ASP A 66 12.33 14.72 -5.37
C ASP A 66 11.44 13.63 -6.00
N VAL A 67 10.17 13.97 -6.23
CA VAL A 67 9.20 13.05 -6.85
C VAL A 67 9.62 12.62 -8.26
N ALA A 68 10.43 13.41 -8.97
CA ALA A 68 10.95 13.00 -10.27
C ALA A 68 11.80 11.73 -10.14
N HIS A 69 12.61 11.61 -9.09
CA HIS A 69 13.43 10.44 -8.83
C HIS A 69 12.57 9.16 -8.68
N LEU A 70 11.47 9.23 -7.93
CA LEU A 70 10.50 8.13 -7.83
C LEU A 70 9.91 7.77 -9.20
N PHE A 71 9.45 8.76 -9.95
CA PHE A 71 8.81 8.55 -11.25
C PHE A 71 9.76 7.95 -12.30
N GLU A 72 11.01 8.37 -12.31
CA GLU A 72 12.05 7.78 -13.16
C GLU A 72 12.31 6.31 -12.78
N GLY A 73 12.33 6.01 -11.48
CA GLY A 73 12.54 4.65 -10.98
C GLY A 73 11.43 3.67 -11.36
N ILE A 74 10.18 4.15 -11.45
CA ILE A 74 9.02 3.32 -11.81
C ILE A 74 8.63 3.41 -13.30
N ALA A 75 9.41 4.11 -14.12
CA ALA A 75 9.05 4.37 -15.52
C ALA A 75 8.93 3.09 -16.37
N SER A 76 9.62 1.99 -16.02
CA SER A 76 9.53 0.72 -16.74
C SER A 76 8.14 0.08 -16.69
N PHE A 77 7.27 0.53 -15.78
CA PHE A 77 5.89 0.04 -15.62
C PHE A 77 4.86 0.80 -16.47
N GLU A 78 5.28 1.73 -17.33
CA GLU A 78 4.40 2.54 -18.19
C GLU A 78 3.39 1.69 -18.99
N ALA A 79 3.79 0.48 -19.40
CA ALA A 79 2.95 -0.45 -20.15
C ALA A 79 1.60 -0.78 -19.46
N ILE A 80 1.46 -0.56 -18.14
CA ILE A 80 0.19 -0.71 -17.44
C ILE A 80 -0.93 0.18 -18.00
N GLN A 81 -0.57 1.30 -18.64
CA GLN A 81 -1.52 2.19 -19.31
C GLN A 81 -2.33 1.50 -20.42
N HIS A 82 -1.81 0.40 -20.99
CA HIS A 82 -2.51 -0.38 -22.02
C HIS A 82 -3.57 -1.32 -21.44
N HIS A 83 -3.63 -1.50 -20.12
CA HIS A 83 -4.65 -2.30 -19.47
C HIS A 83 -5.92 -1.47 -19.24
N HIS A 84 -6.93 -1.67 -20.09
CA HIS A 84 -8.17 -0.89 -20.11
C HIS A 84 -8.83 -0.66 -18.74
N LYS A 85 -8.92 -1.69 -17.89
CA LYS A 85 -9.55 -1.53 -16.57
C LYS A 85 -8.74 -0.64 -15.62
N TYR A 86 -7.41 -0.68 -15.75
CA TYR A 86 -6.53 0.12 -14.91
C TYR A 86 -6.58 1.58 -15.33
N VAL A 87 -6.39 1.85 -16.64
CA VAL A 87 -6.41 3.22 -17.17
C VAL A 87 -7.75 3.92 -16.95
N ASN A 88 -8.88 3.19 -16.99
CA ASN A 88 -10.18 3.75 -16.64
C ASN A 88 -10.24 4.29 -15.20
N ASN A 89 -9.57 3.63 -14.25
CA ASN A 89 -9.49 4.11 -12.86
C ASN A 89 -8.56 5.32 -12.75
N TYR A 90 -7.43 5.29 -13.46
CA TYR A 90 -6.51 6.42 -13.56
C TYR A 90 -7.23 7.67 -14.10
N ASP A 91 -7.90 7.58 -15.25
CA ASP A 91 -8.59 8.71 -15.89
C ASP A 91 -9.73 9.25 -15.02
N TYR A 92 -10.47 8.37 -14.36
CA TYR A 92 -11.52 8.76 -13.41
C TYR A 92 -10.94 9.56 -12.23
N ASN A 93 -9.92 9.04 -11.56
CA ASN A 93 -9.31 9.70 -10.40
C ASN A 93 -8.61 11.01 -10.81
N LYS A 94 -7.94 11.03 -11.96
CA LYS A 94 -7.32 12.24 -12.52
C LYS A 94 -8.36 13.33 -12.75
N SER A 95 -9.46 12.99 -13.41
CA SER A 95 -10.56 13.92 -13.66
C SER A 95 -11.14 14.46 -12.34
N LEU A 96 -11.36 13.60 -11.35
CA LEU A 96 -11.85 13.97 -10.04
C LEU A 96 -10.91 14.97 -9.34
N TYR A 97 -9.61 14.70 -9.31
CA TYR A 97 -8.63 15.58 -8.67
C TYR A 97 -8.48 16.92 -9.39
N LEU A 98 -8.54 16.93 -10.72
CA LEU A 98 -8.52 18.16 -11.51
C LEU A 98 -9.76 19.04 -11.23
N ILE A 99 -10.94 18.44 -11.17
CA ILE A 99 -12.19 19.16 -10.86
C ILE A 99 -12.14 19.75 -9.44
N ASN A 100 -11.66 18.98 -8.48
CA ASN A 100 -11.57 19.40 -7.08
C ASN A 100 -10.39 20.34 -6.80
N ARG A 101 -9.47 20.53 -7.76
CA ARG A 101 -8.19 21.24 -7.59
C ARG A 101 -7.32 20.61 -6.48
N ASP A 102 -7.43 19.29 -6.33
CA ASP A 102 -6.59 18.53 -5.44
C ASP A 102 -5.17 18.50 -6.00
N LYS A 103 -4.18 18.90 -5.19
CA LYS A 103 -2.77 18.80 -5.58
C LYS A 103 -2.37 17.34 -5.69
N HIS A 104 -1.79 16.98 -6.83
CA HIS A 104 -1.25 15.65 -7.10
C HIS A 104 -0.12 15.76 -8.14
N TYR A 105 0.77 14.79 -8.12
CA TYR A 105 1.72 14.55 -9.20
C TYR A 105 1.16 13.49 -10.14
N ASP A 106 1.60 13.55 -11.38
CA ASP A 106 1.11 12.72 -12.47
C ASP A 106 2.27 12.39 -13.41
N ASN A 107 2.47 11.10 -13.71
CA ASN A 107 3.47 10.63 -14.67
C ASN A 107 2.86 9.97 -15.92
N GLY A 108 1.55 10.06 -16.12
CA GLY A 108 0.84 9.47 -17.25
C GLY A 108 0.15 8.13 -16.96
N PHE A 109 0.56 7.40 -15.93
CA PHE A 109 -0.03 6.10 -15.59
C PHE A 109 -0.29 5.89 -14.09
N VAL A 110 0.28 6.70 -13.20
CA VAL A 110 -0.05 6.70 -11.78
C VAL A 110 -0.13 8.13 -11.24
N LEU A 111 -1.04 8.35 -10.29
CA LEU A 111 -1.20 9.62 -9.60
C LEU A 111 -0.60 9.50 -8.20
N LEU A 112 0.24 10.47 -7.81
CA LEU A 112 0.79 10.54 -6.46
C LEU A 112 0.14 11.71 -5.72
N LYS A 113 -0.61 11.43 -4.65
CA LYS A 113 -1.40 12.45 -3.93
C LYS A 113 -1.09 12.45 -2.44
N GLN A 114 -0.92 13.65 -1.85
CA GLN A 114 -0.76 13.76 -0.41
C GLN A 114 -2.08 13.41 0.30
N ASP A 115 -2.05 12.46 1.22
CA ASP A 115 -3.26 12.01 1.93
C ASP A 115 -2.93 11.22 3.22
N THR A 116 -3.69 11.46 4.28
CA THR A 116 -3.51 10.79 5.58
C THR A 116 -4.04 9.36 5.59
N ARG A 117 -4.88 8.97 4.63
CA ARG A 117 -5.42 7.60 4.54
C ARG A 117 -4.34 6.63 4.06
N THR A 118 -4.34 5.40 4.58
CA THR A 118 -3.39 4.35 4.13
C THR A 118 -3.82 3.73 2.80
N ALA A 119 -5.12 3.54 2.60
CA ALA A 119 -5.68 2.91 1.40
C ALA A 119 -5.96 3.95 0.31
N SER A 120 -5.25 3.85 -0.82
CA SER A 120 -5.49 4.68 -2.01
C SER A 120 -6.47 4.02 -2.99
N PRO A 121 -7.15 4.81 -3.83
CA PRO A 121 -7.84 4.30 -5.01
C PRO A 121 -6.88 3.62 -5.99
N LEU A 122 -7.41 2.74 -6.85
CA LEU A 122 -6.62 2.13 -7.93
C LEU A 122 -6.02 3.20 -8.84
N ALA A 123 -4.77 2.99 -9.27
CA ALA A 123 -3.96 3.93 -10.05
C ALA A 123 -3.62 5.26 -9.34
N VAL A 124 -3.83 5.31 -8.02
CA VAL A 124 -3.38 6.38 -7.15
C VAL A 124 -2.48 5.76 -6.09
N VAL A 125 -1.40 6.45 -5.73
CA VAL A 125 -0.61 6.14 -4.56
C VAL A 125 -0.65 7.36 -3.65
N PHE A 126 -0.94 7.14 -2.37
CA PHE A 126 -0.89 8.21 -1.39
C PHE A 126 0.53 8.43 -0.88
N TYR A 127 0.84 9.65 -0.48
CA TYR A 127 2.07 9.91 0.25
C TYR A 127 1.86 10.80 1.46
N GLU A 128 2.77 10.65 2.42
CA GLU A 128 2.98 11.59 3.50
C GLU A 128 4.48 11.82 3.69
N GLU A 129 4.81 13.03 4.14
CA GLU A 129 6.18 13.41 4.42
C GLU A 129 6.53 13.09 5.88
N TYR A 130 7.76 12.66 6.13
CA TYR A 130 8.32 12.54 7.48
C TYR A 130 9.56 13.44 7.64
N ASP A 131 9.81 13.89 8.87
CA ASP A 131 10.98 14.71 9.21
C ASP A 131 12.23 13.86 9.48
N ASN A 132 12.07 12.72 10.15
CA ASN A 132 13.12 11.76 10.43
C ASN A 132 12.57 10.32 10.46
N ILE A 133 13.47 9.34 10.41
CA ILE A 133 13.10 7.91 10.35
C ILE A 133 12.22 7.50 11.55
N ALA A 134 12.50 8.04 12.75
CA ALA A 134 11.73 7.71 13.94
C ALA A 134 10.25 8.14 13.82
N ASP A 135 9.96 9.24 13.11
CA ASP A 135 8.57 9.65 12.84
C ASP A 135 7.86 8.67 11.92
N ALA A 136 8.55 8.15 10.91
CA ALA A 136 8.01 7.12 10.02
C ALA A 136 7.76 5.81 10.79
N GLU A 137 8.70 5.36 11.62
CA GLU A 137 8.54 4.18 12.48
C GLU A 137 7.36 4.35 13.45
N ASN A 138 7.24 5.50 14.09
CA ASN A 138 6.12 5.83 14.98
C ASN A 138 4.77 5.82 14.23
N TYR A 139 4.72 6.38 13.03
CA TYR A 139 3.52 6.33 12.18
C TYR A 139 3.13 4.88 11.87
N LEU A 140 4.08 4.05 11.44
CA LEU A 140 3.83 2.66 11.06
C LEU A 140 3.33 1.84 12.24
N ASN A 141 4.00 1.95 13.38
CA ASN A 141 3.63 1.24 14.61
C ASN A 141 2.24 1.68 15.11
N LYS A 142 1.91 2.98 15.03
CA LYS A 142 0.58 3.50 15.39
C LYS A 142 -0.53 2.99 14.47
N HIS A 143 -0.24 2.77 13.20
CA HIS A 143 -1.22 2.31 12.20
C HIS A 143 -1.11 0.81 11.89
N ALA A 144 -0.43 0.04 12.75
CA ALA A 144 -0.12 -1.36 12.50
C ALA A 144 -1.36 -2.20 12.15
N GLU A 145 -2.51 -1.98 12.80
CA GLU A 145 -3.76 -2.70 12.49
C GLU A 145 -4.26 -2.50 11.05
N GLN A 146 -3.88 -1.41 10.37
CA GLN A 146 -4.31 -1.08 9.01
C GLN A 146 -3.27 -1.48 7.95
N ILE A 147 -2.06 -1.84 8.38
CA ILE A 147 -0.93 -2.10 7.49
C ILE A 147 -0.68 -3.60 7.38
N GLN A 148 -0.67 -4.10 6.15
CA GLN A 148 -0.42 -5.52 5.88
C GLN A 148 1.07 -5.85 6.00
N CYS A 149 1.91 -5.06 5.36
CA CYS A 149 3.36 -5.13 5.46
C CYS A 149 3.98 -3.79 5.07
N VAL A 150 5.25 -3.64 5.40
CA VAL A 150 6.07 -2.48 5.07
C VAL A 150 7.16 -2.91 4.09
N THR A 151 7.42 -2.10 3.06
CA THR A 151 8.59 -2.29 2.20
C THR A 151 9.55 -1.11 2.32
N SER A 152 10.85 -1.37 2.46
CA SER A 152 11.87 -0.32 2.56
C SER A 152 13.26 -0.83 2.22
N ALA A 153 14.14 0.08 1.80
CA ALA A 153 15.58 -0.14 1.75
C ALA A 153 16.26 0.17 3.10
N LEU A 154 15.56 0.82 4.03
CA LEU A 154 16.04 1.14 5.37
C LEU A 154 15.80 -0.03 6.33
N ASP A 155 16.67 -0.16 7.32
CA ASP A 155 16.45 -1.02 8.47
C ASP A 155 15.55 -0.28 9.47
N LEU A 156 14.25 -0.62 9.48
CA LEU A 156 13.22 0.05 10.27
C LEU A 156 12.83 -0.76 11.50
N GLN A 157 12.73 -0.10 12.65
CA GLN A 157 12.29 -0.68 13.91
C GLN A 157 10.75 -0.66 14.00
N VAL A 158 10.09 -1.64 13.36
CA VAL A 158 8.63 -1.75 13.29
C VAL A 158 8.10 -3.10 13.71
N ASN A 159 6.90 -3.11 14.29
CA ASN A 159 6.18 -4.32 14.72
C ASN A 159 5.37 -4.98 13.57
N LEU A 160 5.81 -4.78 12.33
CA LEU A 160 5.12 -5.21 11.11
C LEU A 160 6.08 -6.02 10.24
N PRO A 161 5.58 -6.94 9.40
CA PRO A 161 6.42 -7.60 8.40
C PRO A 161 7.12 -6.56 7.53
N LEU A 162 8.45 -6.56 7.56
CA LEU A 162 9.31 -5.66 6.79
C LEU A 162 9.97 -6.45 5.67
N PHE A 163 9.78 -5.98 4.44
CA PHE A 163 10.39 -6.56 3.25
C PHE A 163 11.29 -5.53 2.56
N ALA A 164 12.23 -6.03 1.75
CA ALA A 164 12.89 -5.19 0.77
C ALA A 164 11.89 -4.68 -0.26
N LEU A 165 12.22 -3.58 -0.94
CA LEU A 165 11.43 -3.07 -2.07
C LEU A 165 11.35 -4.15 -3.17
N GLY A 166 10.13 -4.42 -3.65
CA GLY A 166 9.81 -5.52 -4.57
C GLY A 166 9.47 -6.84 -3.87
N GLY A 167 9.52 -6.89 -2.54
CA GLY A 167 9.28 -8.10 -1.74
C GLY A 167 7.86 -8.26 -1.24
N SER A 168 6.95 -7.28 -1.44
CA SER A 168 5.65 -7.30 -0.76
C SER A 168 4.78 -8.50 -1.16
N GLN A 169 4.91 -8.94 -2.41
CA GLN A 169 4.12 -10.02 -3.02
C GLN A 169 4.72 -11.42 -2.81
N CYS A 170 5.83 -11.54 -2.06
CA CYS A 170 6.54 -12.79 -1.84
C CYS A 170 6.53 -13.21 -0.35
N PRO A 171 5.36 -13.56 0.25
CA PRO A 171 5.31 -14.06 1.62
C PRO A 171 6.13 -15.32 1.82
N ALA A 172 6.75 -15.43 3.00
CA ALA A 172 7.25 -16.70 3.50
C ALA A 172 6.08 -17.64 3.89
N LEU A 173 6.37 -18.94 4.03
CA LEU A 173 5.36 -19.96 4.37
C LEU A 173 4.70 -19.74 5.74
N ASP A 174 5.39 -19.04 6.63
CA ASP A 174 4.97 -18.67 7.98
C ASP A 174 4.47 -17.21 8.08
N ASP A 175 4.51 -16.45 6.99
CA ASP A 175 3.96 -15.10 6.89
C ASP A 175 2.44 -15.17 6.62
N TYR A 176 1.72 -15.78 7.58
CA TYR A 176 0.28 -15.90 7.55
C TYR A 176 -0.39 -14.52 7.54
N ALA A 177 -1.48 -14.39 6.79
CA ALA A 177 -2.29 -13.18 6.83
C ALA A 177 -2.70 -12.87 8.29
N ASP A 178 -2.36 -11.67 8.74
CA ASP A 178 -2.67 -11.15 10.08
C ASP A 178 -2.04 -11.93 11.25
N GLY A 179 -1.00 -12.74 11.01
CA GLY A 179 -0.31 -13.53 12.04
C GLY A 179 -1.14 -14.67 12.63
N VAL A 180 -2.31 -14.96 12.05
CA VAL A 180 -3.19 -16.06 12.48
C VAL A 180 -2.80 -17.32 11.73
N ASN A 181 -2.35 -18.34 12.46
CA ASN A 181 -2.08 -19.65 11.88
C ASN A 181 -3.40 -20.28 11.40
N THR A 182 -3.64 -20.23 10.09
CA THR A 182 -4.87 -20.71 9.47
C THR A 182 -5.09 -22.20 9.71
N LEU A 183 -4.02 -22.98 9.82
CA LEU A 183 -4.11 -24.41 10.12
C LEU A 183 -4.54 -24.64 11.56
N GLU A 184 -3.95 -23.91 12.51
CA GLU A 184 -4.34 -23.97 13.92
C GLU A 184 -5.81 -23.57 14.11
N PHE A 185 -6.26 -22.50 13.45
CA PHE A 185 -7.67 -22.09 13.48
C PHE A 185 -8.59 -23.22 13.01
N LEU A 186 -8.25 -23.88 11.90
CA LEU A 186 -9.05 -24.99 11.36
C LEU A 186 -9.07 -26.19 12.30
N PHE A 187 -7.93 -26.57 12.89
CA PHE A 187 -7.86 -27.69 13.83
C PHE A 187 -8.57 -27.41 15.17
N ALA A 188 -8.52 -26.17 15.66
CA ALA A 188 -9.15 -25.77 16.92
C ALA A 188 -10.68 -25.61 16.83
N ASN A 189 -11.23 -25.56 15.62
CA ASN A 189 -12.65 -25.31 15.35
C ASN A 189 -13.28 -26.32 14.37
N ALA A 190 -12.64 -27.48 14.17
CA ALA A 190 -13.16 -28.61 13.40
C ALA A 190 -14.15 -29.47 14.21
#